data_AF-A0A944PJX8-F1
#
_entry.id   AF-A0A944PJX8-F1
#
_cell.length_a   1.000
_cell.length_b   1.000
_cell.length_c   1.000
_cell.angle_alpha   90.00
_cell.angle_beta   90.00
_cell.angle_gamma   90.00
#
_symmetry.space_group_name_H-M   'P 1'
#
loop_
_entity.id
_entity.type
_entity.pdbx_description
1 polymer ?
#
loop_
_entity_poly.entity_id
_entity_poly.type
_entity_poly.pdbx_seq_one_letter_code
_entity_poly.pdbx_strand_id
1 'polypeptide(L)'
;MAGVGSINGNANLLIEIAALLHEGRPDGDASTMARAPRAHPDVAAQALRFARFADDQFKDTIALFAGLATRLKTTGTDFAHVDDGTARSFLDNLLESGQYVAPECK
;
A
#
# COMPACT_ATOMS: atom_id res chain seq x y z
N MET A 1 -16.78 -7.61 -8.57
CA MET A 1 -16.42 -7.54 -7.15
C MET A 1 -14.90 -7.65 -7.06
N ALA A 2 -14.23 -6.78 -6.29
CA ALA A 2 -12.79 -6.93 -6.06
C ALA A 2 -12.56 -8.10 -5.07
N GLY A 3 -11.91 -9.18 -5.53
CA GLY A 3 -11.57 -10.31 -4.66
C GLY A 3 -10.33 -10.05 -3.79
N VAL A 4 -10.07 -10.91 -2.79
CA VAL A 4 -8.91 -10.81 -1.86
C VAL A 4 -7.57 -10.65 -2.59
N GLY A 5 -7.39 -11.35 -3.72
CA GLY A 5 -6.18 -11.22 -4.55
C GLY A 5 -5.98 -9.81 -5.11
N SER A 6 -7.07 -9.08 -5.39
CA SER A 6 -7.01 -7.68 -5.85
C SER A 6 -6.72 -6.71 -4.70
N ILE A 7 -7.24 -6.96 -3.49
CA ILE A 7 -7.01 -6.09 -2.32
C ILE A 7 -5.55 -6.18 -1.84
N ASN A 8 -5.03 -7.40 -1.72
CA ASN A 8 -3.63 -7.62 -1.33
C ASN A 8 -2.65 -7.18 -2.44
N GLY A 9 -3.01 -7.36 -3.71
CA GLY A 9 -2.22 -6.84 -4.84
C GLY A 9 -2.06 -5.32 -4.81
N ASN A 10 -3.15 -4.59 -4.54
CA ASN A 10 -3.12 -3.13 -4.43
C ASN A 10 -2.30 -2.65 -3.22
N ALA A 11 -2.32 -3.38 -2.09
CA ALA A 11 -1.50 -3.06 -0.93
C ALA A 11 0.01 -3.19 -1.24
N ASN A 12 0.42 -4.24 -1.95
CA ASN A 12 1.81 -4.44 -2.34
C ASN A 12 2.29 -3.36 -3.30
N LEU A 13 1.48 -3.00 -4.31
CA LEU A 13 1.78 -1.91 -5.24
C LEU A 13 2.02 -0.56 -4.53
N LEU A 14 1.22 -0.24 -3.50
CA LEU A 14 1.40 1.00 -2.73
C LEU A 14 2.70 1.00 -1.93
N ILE A 15 3.12 -0.15 -1.40
CA ILE A 15 4.41 -0.30 -0.71
C ILE A 15 5.56 -0.15 -1.71
N GLU A 16 5.46 -0.75 -2.89
CA GLU A 16 6.47 -0.62 -3.95
C GLU A 16 6.61 0.82 -4.43
N ILE A 17 5.49 1.52 -4.68
CA ILE A 17 5.51 2.95 -5.03
C ILE A 17 6.16 3.78 -3.92
N ALA A 18 5.85 3.49 -2.65
CA ALA A 18 6.48 4.18 -1.54
C ALA A 18 8.00 3.91 -1.46
N ALA A 19 8.42 2.67 -1.68
CA ALA A 19 9.84 2.31 -1.69
C ALA A 19 10.60 2.99 -2.85
N LEU A 20 10.05 2.94 -4.06
CA LEU A 20 10.63 3.58 -5.25
C LEU A 20 10.73 5.10 -5.09
N LEU A 21 9.70 5.72 -4.52
CA LEU A 21 9.74 7.13 -4.18
C LEU A 21 10.84 7.41 -3.13
N HIS A 22 10.99 6.56 -2.11
CA HIS A 22 12.06 6.68 -1.10
C HIS A 22 13.47 6.60 -1.69
N GLU A 23 13.67 5.71 -2.64
CA GLU A 23 14.94 5.58 -3.38
C GLU A 23 15.18 6.79 -4.28
N GLY A 24 14.15 7.31 -4.94
CA GLY A 24 14.19 8.49 -5.80
C GLY A 24 14.09 9.82 -5.05
N ARG A 25 14.27 9.84 -3.73
CA ARG A 25 14.18 11.06 -2.93
C ARG A 25 15.07 12.15 -3.54
N PRO A 26 14.63 13.43 -3.54
CA PRO A 26 15.47 14.51 -4.02
C PRO A 26 16.79 14.47 -3.26
N ASP A 27 17.88 14.17 -3.96
CA ASP A 27 19.19 14.10 -3.35
C ASP A 27 19.46 15.46 -2.69
N GLY A 28 20.05 15.43 -1.49
CA GLY A 28 20.57 16.61 -0.84
C GLY A 28 21.44 17.43 -1.79
N ASP A 29 22.05 16.78 -2.80
CA ASP A 29 22.85 17.43 -3.81
C ASP A 29 22.12 18.37 -4.78
N ALA A 30 20.86 18.10 -5.13
CA ALA A 30 20.05 19.08 -5.87
C ALA A 30 19.87 20.36 -5.04
N SER A 31 19.85 20.23 -3.72
CA SER A 31 19.82 21.35 -2.78
C SER A 31 21.21 21.92 -2.44
N THR A 32 22.34 21.25 -2.75
CA THR A 32 23.70 21.79 -2.52
C THR A 32 24.21 22.63 -3.69
N MET A 33 23.73 22.37 -4.91
CA MET A 33 24.12 23.13 -6.10
C MET A 33 23.51 24.55 -6.14
N ALA A 34 22.36 24.76 -5.49
CA ALA A 34 21.71 26.07 -5.39
C ALA A 34 22.08 26.87 -4.11
N ARG A 35 22.98 26.37 -3.25
CA ARG A 35 23.39 27.07 -2.02
C ARG A 35 24.47 28.14 -2.28
N ALA A 36 24.51 29.15 -1.43
CA ALA A 36 25.62 30.10 -1.39
C ALA A 36 26.96 29.34 -1.20
N PRO A 37 28.06 29.77 -1.86
CA PRO A 37 28.19 30.97 -2.68
C PRO A 37 27.86 30.78 -4.17
N ARG A 38 27.29 29.64 -4.57
CA ARG A 38 27.07 29.31 -6.00
C ARG A 38 25.88 30.05 -6.63
N ALA A 39 25.03 30.65 -5.81
CA ALA A 39 23.88 31.45 -6.23
C ALA A 39 23.76 32.73 -5.38
N HIS A 40 23.03 33.71 -5.91
CA HIS A 40 22.67 34.91 -5.16
C HIS A 40 21.97 34.52 -3.84
N PRO A 41 22.23 35.21 -2.71
CA PRO A 41 21.70 34.84 -1.40
C PRO A 41 20.18 34.60 -1.37
N ASP A 42 19.41 35.46 -2.05
CA ASP A 42 17.94 35.32 -2.10
C ASP A 42 17.50 34.10 -2.90
N VAL A 43 18.19 33.78 -4.00
CA VAL A 43 17.93 32.58 -4.81
C VAL A 43 18.26 31.34 -4.00
N ALA A 44 19.39 31.35 -3.29
CA ALA A 44 19.77 30.25 -2.41
C ALA A 44 18.77 30.06 -1.26
N ALA A 45 18.26 31.15 -0.67
CA ALA A 45 17.24 31.09 0.36
C ALA A 45 15.92 30.51 -0.17
N GLN A 46 15.49 30.91 -1.36
CA GLN A 46 14.25 30.41 -1.95
C GLN A 46 14.37 28.95 -2.40
N ALA A 47 15.49 28.56 -2.99
CA ALA A 47 15.78 27.17 -3.34
C ALA A 47 15.79 26.27 -2.10
N LEU A 48 16.36 26.75 -0.99
CA LEU A 48 16.33 26.02 0.28
C LEU A 48 14.91 25.86 0.85
N ARG A 49 14.08 26.91 0.77
CA ARG A 49 12.66 26.83 1.20
C ARG A 49 11.89 25.80 0.36
N PHE A 50 12.05 25.84 -0.95
CA PHE A 50 11.43 24.88 -1.85
C PHE A 50 11.88 23.46 -1.57
N ALA A 51 13.19 23.23 -1.40
CA ALA A 51 13.73 21.90 -1.11
C ALA A 51 13.17 21.32 0.20
N ARG A 52 13.03 22.14 1.25
CA ARG A 52 12.41 21.71 2.51
C ARG A 52 10.95 21.36 2.34
N PHE A 53 10.18 22.21 1.65
CA PHE A 53 8.78 21.93 1.37
C PHE A 53 8.61 20.64 0.57
N ALA A 54 9.43 20.43 -0.47
CA ALA A 54 9.40 19.23 -1.28
C ALA A 54 9.74 17.97 -0.46
N ASP A 55 10.73 18.03 0.43
CA ASP A 55 11.09 16.94 1.34
C ASP A 55 9.96 16.60 2.33
N ASP A 56 9.27 17.61 2.87
CA ASP A 56 8.13 17.38 3.76
C ASP A 56 6.95 16.73 3.03
N GLN A 57 6.55 17.28 1.86
CA GLN A 57 5.46 16.70 1.05
C GLN A 57 5.79 15.27 0.59
N PHE A 58 7.06 15.02 0.29
CA PHE A 58 7.56 13.71 -0.05
C PHE A 58 7.35 12.72 1.11
N LYS A 59 7.79 13.06 2.33
CA LYS A 59 7.62 12.22 3.53
C LYS A 59 6.16 11.94 3.85
N ASP A 60 5.30 12.96 3.74
CA ASP A 60 3.85 12.82 3.98
C ASP A 60 3.21 11.84 2.99
N THR A 61 3.61 11.90 1.72
CA THR A 61 3.10 11.00 0.66
C THR A 61 3.51 9.55 0.92
N ILE A 62 4.77 9.32 1.30
CA ILE A 62 5.26 7.99 1.69
C ILE A 62 4.46 7.44 2.87
N ALA A 63 4.26 8.25 3.91
CA ALA A 63 3.51 7.85 5.08
C ALA A 63 2.05 7.51 4.74
N LEU A 64 1.42 8.29 3.85
CA LEU A 64 0.07 8.03 3.36
C LEU A 64 -0.03 6.68 2.62
N PHE A 65 0.89 6.41 1.68
CA PHE A 65 0.88 5.14 0.94
C PHE A 65 1.13 3.93 1.84
N ALA A 66 2.09 4.02 2.77
CA ALA A 66 2.35 2.97 3.74
C ALA A 66 1.13 2.72 4.66
N GLY A 67 0.48 3.80 5.12
CA GLY A 67 -0.73 3.72 5.92
C GLY A 67 -1.90 3.08 5.17
N LEU A 68 -2.11 3.47 3.90
CA LEU A 68 -3.16 2.91 3.05
C LEU A 68 -2.90 1.43 2.75
N ALA A 69 -1.67 1.05 2.41
CA ALA A 69 -1.29 -0.33 2.19
C ALA A 69 -1.54 -1.20 3.43
N THR A 70 -1.19 -0.70 4.61
CA THR A 70 -1.44 -1.38 5.88
C THR A 70 -2.94 -1.63 6.07
N ARG A 71 -3.78 -0.61 5.86
CA ARG A 71 -5.24 -0.75 5.96
C ARG A 71 -5.80 -1.76 4.97
N LEU A 72 -5.36 -1.72 3.71
CA LEU A 72 -5.79 -2.68 2.68
C LEU A 72 -5.39 -4.11 3.05
N LYS A 73 -4.17 -4.32 3.58
CA LYS A 73 -3.72 -5.63 4.04
C LYS A 73 -4.55 -6.16 5.22
N THR A 74 -4.89 -5.29 6.18
CA THR A 74 -5.81 -5.64 7.27
C THR A 74 -7.17 -6.06 6.72
N THR A 75 -7.78 -5.23 5.86
CA THR A 75 -9.08 -5.55 5.24
C THR A 75 -9.04 -6.85 4.43
N GLY A 76 -7.97 -7.09 3.66
CA GLY A 76 -7.80 -8.35 2.92
C GLY A 76 -7.68 -9.57 3.84
N THR A 77 -7.01 -9.43 4.98
CA THR A 77 -6.87 -10.50 5.99
C THR A 77 -8.20 -10.78 6.68
N ASP A 78 -8.92 -9.73 7.09
CA ASP A 78 -10.23 -9.85 7.72
C ASP A 78 -11.24 -10.50 6.78
N PHE A 79 -11.23 -10.11 5.50
CA PHE A 79 -12.08 -10.73 4.49
C PHE A 79 -11.76 -12.22 4.31
N ALA A 80 -10.47 -12.58 4.22
CA ALA A 80 -10.06 -13.98 4.10
C ALA A 80 -10.50 -14.82 5.32
N HIS A 81 -10.50 -14.23 6.51
CA HIS A 81 -10.96 -14.90 7.72
C HIS A 81 -12.49 -15.14 7.72
N VAL A 82 -13.28 -14.16 7.27
CA VAL A 82 -14.73 -14.31 7.12
C VAL A 82 -15.08 -15.36 6.07
N ASP A 83 -14.35 -15.40 4.96
CA ASP A 83 -14.55 -16.39 3.90
C ASP A 83 -14.21 -17.81 4.39
N ASP A 84 -13.09 -18.00 5.10
CA ASP A 84 -12.73 -19.28 5.72
C ASP A 84 -13.78 -19.73 6.74
N GLY A 85 -14.26 -18.82 7.60
CA GLY A 85 -15.35 -19.11 8.54
C GLY A 85 -16.63 -19.55 7.83
N THR A 86 -16.97 -18.89 6.73
CA THR A 86 -18.14 -19.23 5.90
C THR A 86 -17.99 -20.61 5.26
N ALA A 87 -16.83 -20.90 4.67
CA ALA A 87 -16.52 -22.19 4.06
C ALA A 87 -16.55 -23.31 5.11
N ARG A 88 -16.03 -23.05 6.31
CA ARG A 88 -16.02 -24.00 7.42
C ARG A 88 -17.43 -24.30 7.93
N SER A 89 -18.25 -23.27 8.18
CA SER A 89 -19.66 -23.48 8.55
C SER A 89 -20.46 -24.19 7.46
N PHE A 90 -20.17 -23.93 6.18
CA PHE A 90 -20.78 -24.69 5.08
C PHE A 90 -20.40 -26.17 5.13
N LEU A 91 -19.11 -26.48 5.32
CA LEU A 91 -18.64 -27.86 5.44
C LEU A 91 -19.21 -28.56 6.67
N ASP A 92 -19.26 -27.87 7.82
CA ASP A 92 -19.87 -28.41 9.04
C ASP A 92 -21.34 -28.75 8.81
N ASN A 93 -22.12 -27.83 8.22
CA ASN A 93 -23.52 -28.08 7.89
C ASN A 93 -23.69 -29.26 6.91
N LEU A 94 -22.82 -29.36 5.90
CA LEU A 94 -22.84 -30.48 4.94
C LEU A 94 -22.53 -31.81 5.63
N LEU A 95 -21.59 -31.83 6.59
CA LEU A 95 -21.25 -33.04 7.34
C LEU A 95 -22.33 -33.43 8.35
N GLU A 96 -22.97 -32.44 8.99
CA GLU A 96 -23.96 -32.68 10.05
C GLU A 96 -25.35 -33.04 9.50
N SER A 97 -25.74 -32.39 8.39
CA SER A 97 -27.10 -32.48 7.84
C SER A 97 -27.17 -32.98 6.40
N GLY A 98 -26.02 -33.22 5.75
CA GLY A 98 -25.97 -33.68 4.37
C GLY A 98 -26.47 -35.13 4.23
N GLN A 99 -27.35 -35.34 3.25
CA GLN A 99 -27.70 -36.67 2.78
C GLN A 99 -26.94 -36.97 1.48
N TYR A 100 -26.23 -38.09 1.46
CA TYR A 100 -25.61 -38.60 0.24
C TYR A 100 -26.68 -39.07 -0.74
N VAL A 101 -26.70 -38.46 -1.93
CA VAL A 101 -27.52 -38.90 -3.06
C VAL A 101 -26.58 -39.56 -4.06
N ALA A 102 -26.70 -40.87 -4.22
CA ALA A 102 -25.92 -41.60 -5.23
C ALA A 102 -26.27 -41.07 -6.62
N PRO A 103 -25.27 -40.79 -7.49
CA PRO A 103 -25.56 -40.39 -8.86
C PRO A 103 -26.33 -41.52 -9.55
N GLU A 104 -27.49 -41.21 -10.12
CA GLU A 104 -28.25 -42.18 -10.89
C GLU A 104 -27.40 -42.67 -12.06
N CYS A 105 -27.13 -43.97 -12.11
CA CYS A 105 -26.40 -44.60 -13.21
C CYS A 105 -27.10 -44.26 -14.53
N LYS A 106 -26.47 -43.42 -15.35
CA LYS A 106 -26.79 -43.26 -16.77
C LYS A 106 -25.88 -44.13 -17.61
#